data_AF-A0A5C3KGU7-F1
#
_entry.id   AF-A0A5C3KGU7-F1
#
_cell.length_a   1.000
_cell.length_b   1.000
_cell.length_c   1.000
_cell.angle_alpha   90.00
_cell.angle_beta   90.00
_cell.angle_gamma   90.00
#
_symmetry.space_group_name_H-M   'P 1'
#
loop_
_entity.id
_entity.type
_entity.pdbx_description
1 polymer ?
#
loop_
_entity_poly.entity_id
_entity_poly.type
_entity_poly.pdbx_seq_one_letter_code
_entity_poly.pdbx_strand_id
1 'polypeptide(L)'
;INQLQGTSVGFLFTESPVHSSSQPPDVPIIEISPVKRRMDHKLEKKTYSREEVDEMLALKQAETNYWKGAAIHQQAALVLNCAYTGRLRQQLGAKEDKGSKKVNKRLFADGKAQVLTQPELIQRVAEMEQKQQEIADNKANRAVAKDKLADQVAEWKVREKDRVKENMRRKELYDQAMVKWRAQRADAKARGQKL
;
A
#
# COMPACT_ATOMS: atom_id res chain seq x y z
N ILE A 1 8.82 -11.68 -32.91
CA ILE A 1 9.53 -11.12 -31.72
C ILE A 1 9.37 -9.59 -31.64
N ASN A 2 9.50 -8.83 -32.73
CA ASN A 2 9.36 -7.35 -32.72
C ASN A 2 7.95 -6.79 -32.37
N GLN A 3 6.88 -7.57 -32.51
CA GLN A 3 5.53 -7.10 -32.17
C GLN A 3 5.28 -6.97 -30.66
N LEU A 4 6.11 -7.61 -29.81
CA LEU A 4 5.95 -7.57 -28.36
C LEU A 4 6.59 -6.33 -27.71
N GLN A 5 7.52 -5.64 -28.41
CA GLN A 5 8.16 -4.42 -27.91
C GLN A 5 7.16 -3.28 -27.67
N GLY A 6 6.06 -3.21 -28.43
CA GLY A 6 5.01 -2.19 -28.26
C GLY A 6 3.96 -2.51 -27.19
N THR A 7 4.10 -3.62 -26.47
CA THR A 7 3.15 -4.04 -25.43
C THR A 7 3.66 -3.66 -24.04
N SER A 8 2.80 -3.79 -23.02
CA SER A 8 3.17 -3.54 -21.61
C SER A 8 4.28 -4.47 -21.10
N VAL A 9 4.60 -5.56 -21.81
CA VAL A 9 5.70 -6.50 -21.49
C VAL A 9 6.96 -6.28 -22.33
N GLY A 10 7.03 -5.20 -23.12
CA GLY A 10 8.20 -4.86 -23.93
C GLY A 10 9.49 -4.73 -23.11
N PHE A 11 9.39 -4.34 -21.84
CA PHE A 11 10.53 -4.21 -20.91
C PHE A 11 11.26 -5.53 -20.64
N LEU A 12 10.63 -6.69 -20.86
CA LEU A 12 11.28 -8.00 -20.70
C LEU A 12 12.27 -8.31 -21.82
N PHE A 13 12.15 -7.62 -22.95
CA PHE A 13 12.94 -7.86 -24.17
C PHE A 13 13.86 -6.70 -24.52
N THR A 14 13.85 -5.61 -23.73
CA THR A 14 14.81 -4.52 -23.88
C THR A 14 16.12 -4.89 -23.18
N GLU A 15 17.23 -4.88 -23.92
CA GLU A 15 18.58 -5.06 -23.36
C GLU A 15 19.03 -3.88 -22.48
N SER A 16 18.27 -2.79 -22.47
CA SER A 16 18.54 -1.62 -21.63
C SER A 16 18.18 -1.91 -20.16
N PRO A 17 19.03 -1.49 -19.21
CA PRO A 17 18.72 -1.59 -17.78
C PRO A 17 17.37 -0.94 -17.44
N VAL A 18 16.63 -1.53 -16.50
CA VAL A 18 15.39 -0.96 -15.99
C VAL A 18 15.68 0.42 -15.37
N HIS A 19 15.03 1.47 -15.87
CA HIS A 19 15.15 2.85 -15.36
C HIS A 19 14.08 3.16 -14.32
N SER A 20 14.31 4.17 -13.48
CA SER A 20 13.36 4.53 -12.40
C SER A 20 12.00 4.96 -12.96
N SER A 21 11.99 5.57 -14.14
CA SER A 21 10.80 6.01 -14.88
C SER A 21 9.93 4.87 -15.44
N SER A 22 10.46 3.65 -15.58
CA SER A 22 9.73 2.52 -16.17
C SER A 22 8.61 2.00 -15.24
N GLN A 23 7.35 2.18 -15.63
CA GLN A 23 6.21 1.77 -14.80
C GLN A 23 6.06 0.24 -14.80
N PRO A 24 5.90 -0.41 -13.63
CA PRO A 24 5.57 -1.83 -13.59
C PRO A 24 4.18 -2.04 -14.20
N PRO A 25 3.90 -3.26 -14.70
CA PRO A 25 2.57 -3.60 -15.18
C PRO A 25 1.55 -3.42 -14.05
N ASP A 26 0.44 -2.76 -14.37
CA ASP A 26 -0.70 -2.67 -13.46
C ASP A 26 -1.36 -4.04 -13.37
N VAL A 27 -1.41 -4.60 -12.16
CA VAL A 27 -2.01 -5.91 -11.93
C VAL A 27 -3.41 -5.66 -11.38
N PRO A 28 -4.48 -6.00 -12.13
CA PRO A 28 -5.84 -5.76 -11.67
C PRO A 28 -6.09 -6.55 -10.39
N ILE A 29 -6.44 -5.84 -9.32
CA ILE A 29 -6.86 -6.47 -8.07
C ILE A 29 -8.23 -7.08 -8.33
N ILE A 30 -8.31 -8.41 -8.34
CA ILE A 30 -9.59 -9.10 -8.43
C ILE A 30 -10.30 -8.96 -7.09
N GLU A 31 -11.43 -8.28 -7.08
CA GLU A 31 -12.29 -8.21 -5.90
C GLU A 31 -12.83 -9.60 -5.59
N ILE A 32 -12.54 -10.11 -4.39
CA ILE A 32 -13.15 -11.34 -3.85
C ILE A 32 -14.56 -10.99 -3.35
N SER A 33 -15.39 -10.47 -4.25
CA SER A 33 -16.80 -10.21 -3.98
C SER A 33 -17.62 -11.47 -4.29
N PRO A 34 -18.67 -11.79 -3.52
CA PRO A 34 -19.61 -12.83 -3.92
C PRO A 34 -20.34 -12.39 -5.19
N VAL A 35 -19.81 -12.79 -6.36
CA VAL A 35 -20.51 -12.65 -7.63
C VAL A 35 -21.81 -13.44 -7.51
N LYS A 36 -22.94 -12.73 -7.41
CA LYS A 36 -24.28 -13.33 -7.50
C LYS A 36 -24.42 -13.95 -8.88
N ARG A 37 -24.12 -15.25 -9.01
CA ARG A 37 -24.44 -16.01 -10.21
C ARG A 37 -25.96 -16.01 -10.34
N ARG A 38 -26.49 -15.45 -11.44
CA ARG A 38 -27.86 -15.73 -11.86
C ARG A 38 -27.87 -17.18 -12.31
N MET A 39 -28.42 -18.05 -11.46
CA MET A 39 -28.55 -19.48 -11.77
C MET A 39 -29.70 -19.64 -12.77
N ASP A 40 -29.42 -19.44 -14.06
CA ASP A 40 -30.39 -19.66 -15.15
C ASP A 40 -30.47 -21.15 -15.56
N HIS A 41 -29.97 -22.05 -14.73
CA HIS A 41 -29.89 -23.48 -15.03
C HIS A 41 -31.09 -24.18 -14.37
N LYS A 42 -31.92 -24.86 -15.17
CA LYS A 42 -32.90 -25.83 -14.67
C LYS A 42 -32.13 -26.95 -13.94
N LEU A 43 -31.92 -26.78 -12.64
CA LEU A 43 -31.35 -27.83 -11.80
C LEU A 43 -32.33 -29.01 -11.81
N GLU A 44 -31.86 -30.16 -12.29
CA GLU A 44 -32.58 -31.42 -12.12
C GLU A 44 -32.80 -31.64 -10.63
N LYS A 45 -34.06 -31.84 -10.22
CA LYS A 45 -34.42 -32.10 -8.82
C LYS A 45 -33.95 -33.50 -8.44
N LYS A 46 -32.68 -33.63 -8.09
CA LYS A 46 -32.15 -34.82 -7.41
C LYS A 46 -32.52 -34.74 -5.94
N THR A 47 -33.11 -35.80 -5.42
CA THR A 47 -33.36 -35.97 -3.99
C THR A 47 -32.09 -36.52 -3.36
N TYR A 48 -31.48 -35.75 -2.47
CA TYR A 48 -30.30 -36.15 -1.70
C TYR A 48 -30.71 -36.52 -0.28
N SER A 49 -30.01 -37.49 0.32
CA SER A 49 -30.09 -37.73 1.75
C SER A 49 -29.44 -36.58 2.52
N ARG A 50 -29.86 -36.35 3.77
CA ARG A 50 -29.31 -35.29 4.62
C ARG A 50 -27.80 -35.44 4.82
N GLU A 51 -27.35 -36.67 5.03
CA GLU A 51 -25.93 -37.00 5.25
C GLU A 51 -25.08 -36.64 4.03
N GLU A 52 -25.55 -36.99 2.83
CA GLU A 52 -24.88 -36.65 1.57
C GLU A 52 -24.77 -35.13 1.36
N VAL A 53 -25.82 -34.39 1.73
CA VAL A 53 -25.80 -32.91 1.65
C VAL A 53 -24.78 -32.32 2.61
N ASP A 54 -24.73 -32.81 3.84
CA ASP A 54 -23.80 -32.33 4.86
C ASP A 54 -22.34 -32.60 4.44
N GLU A 55 -22.05 -33.78 3.87
CA GLU A 55 -20.74 -34.12 3.31
C GLU A 55 -20.36 -33.23 2.12
N MET A 56 -21.27 -33.07 1.14
CA MET A 56 -21.04 -32.20 -0.01
C MET A 56 -20.80 -30.74 0.42
N LEU A 57 -21.55 -30.26 1.41
CA LEU A 57 -21.41 -28.92 1.94
C LEU A 57 -20.06 -28.74 2.64
N ALA A 58 -19.63 -29.71 3.45
CA ALA A 58 -18.32 -29.68 4.10
C ALA A 58 -17.18 -29.64 3.06
N LEU A 59 -17.25 -30.48 2.01
CA LEU A 59 -16.27 -30.49 0.93
C LEU A 59 -16.22 -29.15 0.18
N LYS A 60 -17.39 -28.61 -0.18
CA LYS A 60 -17.46 -27.31 -0.87
C LYS A 60 -17.00 -26.15 0.00
N GLN A 61 -17.26 -26.20 1.30
CA GLN A 61 -16.73 -25.22 2.24
C GLN A 61 -15.20 -25.31 2.34
N ALA A 62 -14.64 -26.51 2.43
CA ALA A 62 -13.19 -26.70 2.46
C ALA A 62 -12.53 -26.17 1.16
N GLU A 63 -13.10 -26.51 0.00
CA GLU A 63 -12.63 -26.04 -1.31
C GLU A 63 -12.68 -24.50 -1.41
N THR A 64 -13.81 -23.89 -1.04
CA THR A 64 -13.95 -22.43 -1.07
C THR A 64 -13.01 -21.73 -0.09
N ASN A 65 -12.79 -22.29 1.09
CA ASN A 65 -11.85 -21.74 2.07
C ASN A 65 -10.40 -21.84 1.56
N TYR A 66 -10.03 -22.94 0.91
CA TYR A 66 -8.72 -23.09 0.29
C TYR A 66 -8.48 -22.02 -0.77
N TRP A 67 -9.40 -21.85 -1.72
CA TRP A 67 -9.26 -20.86 -2.78
C TRP A 67 -9.26 -19.42 -2.25
N LYS A 68 -10.05 -19.12 -1.22
CA LYS A 68 -10.00 -17.82 -0.52
C LYS A 68 -8.62 -17.59 0.10
N GLY A 69 -8.07 -18.59 0.79
CA GLY A 69 -6.73 -18.51 1.39
C GLY A 69 -5.65 -18.28 0.34
N ALA A 70 -5.70 -19.01 -0.78
CA ALA A 70 -4.78 -18.86 -1.90
C ALA A 70 -4.87 -17.46 -2.53
N ALA A 71 -6.08 -16.94 -2.75
CA ALA A 71 -6.29 -15.60 -3.29
C ALA A 71 -5.75 -14.50 -2.36
N ILE A 72 -6.01 -14.62 -1.05
CA ILE A 72 -5.45 -13.70 -0.04
C ILE A 72 -3.92 -13.74 -0.07
N HIS A 73 -3.32 -14.93 -0.15
CA HIS A 73 -1.87 -15.08 -0.21
C HIS A 73 -1.27 -14.40 -1.46
N GLN A 74 -1.89 -14.61 -2.63
CA GLN A 74 -1.47 -13.96 -3.88
C GLN A 74 -1.59 -12.43 -3.79
N GLN A 75 -2.70 -11.91 -3.25
CA GLN A 75 -2.89 -10.48 -3.04
C GLN A 75 -1.82 -9.91 -2.09
N ALA A 76 -1.52 -10.60 -0.99
CA ALA A 76 -0.48 -10.18 -0.05
C ALA A 76 0.90 -10.14 -0.73
N ALA A 77 1.25 -11.17 -1.51
CA ALA A 77 2.50 -11.21 -2.25
C ALA A 77 2.61 -10.08 -3.29
N LEU A 78 1.52 -9.79 -4.00
CA LEU A 78 1.46 -8.67 -4.95
C LEU A 78 1.69 -7.32 -4.26
N VAL A 79 1.03 -7.07 -3.13
CA VAL A 79 1.21 -5.83 -2.35
C VAL A 79 2.66 -5.68 -1.89
N LEU A 80 3.28 -6.75 -1.38
CA LEU A 80 4.69 -6.74 -0.97
C LEU A 80 5.62 -6.47 -2.16
N ASN A 81 5.37 -7.08 -3.32
CA ASN A 81 6.13 -6.85 -4.54
C ASN A 81 5.98 -5.40 -5.04
N CYS A 82 4.79 -4.82 -4.98
CA CYS A 82 4.57 -3.42 -5.31
C CYS A 82 5.33 -2.48 -4.37
N ALA A 83 5.31 -2.75 -3.06
CA ALA A 83 6.07 -1.98 -2.07
C ALA A 83 7.59 -2.09 -2.30
N TYR A 84 8.09 -3.30 -2.55
CA TYR A 84 9.50 -3.56 -2.82
C TYR A 84 9.97 -2.88 -4.11
N THR A 85 9.24 -3.05 -5.20
CA THR A 85 9.56 -2.43 -6.50
C THR A 85 9.51 -0.90 -6.41
N GLY A 86 8.55 -0.34 -5.66
CA GLY A 86 8.52 1.10 -5.34
C GLY A 86 9.79 1.58 -4.65
N ARG A 87 10.26 0.87 -3.61
CA ARG A 87 11.52 1.18 -2.92
C ARG A 87 12.73 1.07 -3.86
N LEU A 88 12.78 0.02 -4.67
CA LEU A 88 13.86 -0.20 -5.63
C LEU A 88 13.94 0.95 -6.66
N ARG A 89 12.79 1.40 -7.17
CA ARG A 89 12.70 2.53 -8.11
C ARG A 89 13.16 3.84 -7.46
N GLN A 90 12.82 4.10 -6.21
CA GLN A 90 13.35 5.26 -5.47
C GLN A 90 14.88 5.21 -5.33
N GLN A 91 15.42 4.04 -5.00
CA GLN A 91 16.88 3.87 -4.89
C GLN A 91 17.57 4.05 -6.24
N LEU A 92 16.97 3.51 -7.31
CA LEU A 92 17.49 3.65 -8.66
C LEU A 92 17.44 5.12 -9.11
N GLY A 93 16.31 5.80 -8.91
CA GLY A 93 16.17 7.23 -9.20
C GLY A 93 17.18 8.07 -8.41
N ALA A 94 17.43 7.75 -7.13
CA ALA A 94 18.47 8.42 -6.36
C ALA A 94 19.89 8.17 -6.89
N LYS A 95 20.16 7.00 -7.48
CA LYS A 95 21.45 6.71 -8.13
C LYS A 95 21.60 7.45 -9.47
N GLU A 96 20.56 7.43 -10.29
CA GLU A 96 20.47 8.17 -11.55
C GLU A 96 20.67 9.69 -11.30
N ASP A 97 19.97 10.23 -10.31
CA ASP A 97 20.10 11.62 -9.84
C ASP A 97 21.50 11.96 -9.34
N LYS A 98 22.17 11.06 -8.60
CA LYS A 98 23.54 11.29 -8.13
C LYS A 98 24.54 11.30 -9.29
N GLY A 99 24.28 10.53 -10.34
CA GLY A 99 25.06 10.55 -11.58
C GLY A 99 24.92 11.88 -12.32
N SER A 100 23.69 12.41 -12.43
CA SER A 100 23.42 13.67 -13.10
C SER A 100 23.84 14.92 -12.30
N LYS A 101 23.79 14.84 -10.95
CA LYS A 101 24.12 15.96 -10.03
C LYS A 101 25.60 16.13 -9.71
N LYS A 102 26.53 15.56 -10.48
CA LYS A 102 27.93 16.06 -10.48
C LYS A 102 27.98 17.44 -11.15
N VAL A 103 27.22 18.40 -10.60
CA VAL A 103 27.33 19.81 -10.94
C VAL A 103 28.71 20.22 -10.47
N ASN A 104 29.59 20.49 -11.42
CA ASN A 104 30.90 21.03 -11.15
C ASN A 104 30.68 22.35 -10.40
N LYS A 105 30.92 22.37 -9.08
CA LYS A 105 30.76 23.57 -8.23
C LYS A 105 31.76 24.68 -8.59
N ARG A 106 32.63 24.43 -9.57
CA ARG A 106 33.59 25.40 -10.07
C ARG A 106 32.86 26.39 -10.96
N LEU A 107 32.98 27.67 -10.61
CA LEU A 107 32.61 28.80 -11.47
C LEU A 107 33.15 28.62 -12.89
N PHE A 108 34.40 28.11 -12.98
CA PHE A 108 35.11 27.84 -14.21
C PHE A 108 35.11 26.33 -14.49
N ALA A 109 34.11 25.86 -15.23
CA ALA A 109 34.04 24.46 -15.65
C ALA A 109 35.22 24.06 -16.57
N ASP A 110 35.74 25.02 -17.36
CA ASP A 110 36.76 24.80 -18.39
C ASP A 110 38.19 25.11 -17.92
N GLY A 111 38.38 25.58 -16.69
CA GLY A 111 39.69 25.93 -16.13
C GLY A 111 40.38 27.15 -16.77
N LYS A 112 39.73 27.83 -17.71
CA LYS A 112 40.23 29.07 -18.32
C LYS A 112 39.87 30.27 -17.43
N ALA A 113 40.80 31.23 -17.31
CA ALA A 113 40.53 32.50 -16.66
C ALA A 113 39.48 33.26 -17.47
N GLN A 114 38.36 33.62 -16.84
CA GLN A 114 37.36 34.52 -17.42
C GLN A 114 37.47 35.89 -16.78
N VAL A 115 37.10 36.92 -17.54
CA VAL A 115 37.10 38.30 -17.07
C VAL A 115 35.90 38.51 -16.17
N LEU A 116 36.12 39.02 -14.95
CA LEU A 116 35.10 39.15 -13.90
C LEU A 116 33.91 40.05 -14.29
N THR A 117 34.09 40.92 -15.28
CA THR A 117 33.05 41.83 -15.79
C THR A 117 32.24 41.25 -16.93
N GLN A 118 32.51 40.02 -17.38
CA GLN A 118 31.72 39.40 -18.44
C GLN A 118 30.27 39.17 -17.97
N PRO A 119 29.27 39.57 -18.78
CA PRO A 119 27.86 39.44 -18.40
C PRO A 119 27.46 37.98 -18.18
N GLU A 120 28.06 37.05 -18.93
CA GLU A 120 27.85 35.60 -18.80
C GLU A 120 28.26 35.07 -17.40
N LEU A 121 29.37 35.57 -16.85
CA LEU A 121 29.84 35.19 -15.53
C LEU A 121 28.89 35.72 -14.45
N ILE A 122 28.47 36.97 -14.58
CA ILE A 122 27.55 37.63 -13.64
C ILE A 122 26.21 36.86 -13.60
N GLN A 123 25.66 36.51 -14.76
CA GLN A 123 24.44 35.69 -14.84
C GLN A 123 24.63 34.32 -14.19
N ARG A 124 25.75 33.65 -14.46
CA ARG A 124 26.03 32.32 -13.90
C ARG A 124 26.20 32.34 -12.38
N VAL A 125 26.82 33.39 -11.83
CA VAL A 125 26.93 33.60 -10.37
C VAL A 125 25.55 33.85 -9.77
N ALA A 126 24.73 34.71 -10.39
CA ALA A 126 23.37 34.98 -9.93
C ALA A 126 22.51 33.69 -9.91
N GLU A 127 22.59 32.85 -10.95
CA GLU A 127 21.90 31.55 -10.98
C GLU A 127 22.38 30.61 -9.88
N MET A 128 23.68 30.59 -9.57
CA MET A 128 24.22 29.76 -8.49
C MET A 128 23.77 30.24 -7.12
N GLU A 129 23.72 31.55 -6.89
CA GLU A 129 23.20 32.14 -5.65
C GLU A 129 21.71 31.84 -5.48
N GLN A 130 20.90 32.02 -6.53
CA GLN A 130 19.48 31.66 -6.52
C GLN A 130 19.27 30.17 -6.20
N LYS A 131 20.01 29.26 -6.86
CA LYS A 131 19.95 27.83 -6.57
C LYS A 131 20.36 27.51 -5.12
N GLN A 132 21.35 28.22 -4.57
CA GLN A 132 21.76 28.04 -3.18
C GLN A 132 20.68 28.52 -2.19
N GLN A 133 20.04 29.66 -2.48
CA GLN A 133 18.91 30.17 -1.70
C GLN A 133 17.73 29.19 -1.76
N GLU A 134 17.34 28.71 -2.94
CA GLU A 134 16.28 27.71 -3.09
C GLU A 134 16.57 26.42 -2.30
N ILE A 135 17.82 25.95 -2.29
CA ILE A 135 18.23 24.79 -1.51
C ILE A 135 18.10 25.05 -0.01
N ALA A 136 18.51 26.24 0.45
CA ALA A 136 18.40 26.65 1.85
C ALA A 136 16.94 26.75 2.29
N ASP A 137 16.10 27.39 1.49
CA ASP A 137 14.67 27.55 1.73
C ASP A 137 13.96 26.20 1.76
N ASN A 138 14.26 25.32 0.80
CA ASN A 138 13.74 23.95 0.79
C ASN A 138 14.16 23.16 2.02
N LYS A 139 15.39 23.35 2.52
CA LYS A 139 15.85 22.70 3.75
C LYS A 139 15.12 23.24 4.98
N ALA A 140 14.91 24.54 5.07
CA ALA A 140 14.14 25.18 6.14
C ALA A 140 12.68 24.70 6.14
N ASN A 141 12.04 24.69 4.97
CA ASN A 141 10.67 24.21 4.80
C ASN A 141 10.52 22.73 5.21
N ARG A 142 11.50 21.89 4.87
CA ARG A 142 11.52 20.48 5.32
C ARG A 142 11.65 20.32 6.83
N ALA A 143 12.43 21.18 7.49
CA ALA A 143 12.54 21.16 8.95
C ALA A 143 11.20 21.53 9.60
N VAL A 144 10.57 22.62 9.16
CA VAL A 144 9.24 23.03 9.65
C VAL A 144 8.19 21.94 9.43
N ALA A 145 8.19 21.29 8.25
CA ALA A 145 7.26 20.19 7.97
C ALA A 145 7.49 18.98 8.88
N LYS A 146 8.74 18.69 9.22
CA LYS A 146 9.10 17.59 10.14
C LYS A 146 8.59 17.88 11.56
N ASP A 147 8.72 19.11 12.03
CA ASP A 147 8.25 19.52 13.36
C ASP A 147 6.72 19.43 13.44
N LYS A 148 6.00 19.95 12.43
CA LYS A 148 4.54 19.81 12.33
C LYS A 148 4.07 18.36 12.33
N LEU A 149 4.79 17.48 11.62
CA LEU A 149 4.49 16.05 11.62
C LEU A 149 4.70 15.44 13.02
N ALA A 150 5.75 15.83 13.74
CA ALA A 150 6.01 15.35 15.08
C ALA A 150 4.88 15.74 16.04
N ASP A 151 4.38 16.98 15.95
CA ASP A 151 3.25 17.47 16.74
C ASP A 151 1.97 16.68 16.44
N GLN A 152 1.64 16.50 15.16
CA GLN A 152 0.48 15.71 14.74
C GLN A 152 0.54 14.26 15.23
N VAL A 153 1.72 13.65 15.17
CA VAL A 153 1.94 12.28 15.68
C VAL A 153 1.79 12.22 17.20
N ALA A 154 2.22 13.25 17.92
CA ALA A 154 2.03 13.34 19.36
C ALA A 154 0.53 13.43 19.73
N GLU A 155 -0.22 14.31 19.06
CA GLU A 155 -1.68 14.40 19.24
C GLU A 155 -2.39 13.08 18.92
N TRP A 156 -2.02 12.45 17.81
CA TRP A 156 -2.59 11.15 17.41
C TRP A 156 -2.36 10.08 18.48
N LYS A 157 -1.15 10.01 19.06
CA LYS A 157 -0.84 9.07 20.15
C LYS A 157 -1.69 9.28 21.39
N VAL A 158 -2.03 10.54 21.72
CA VAL A 158 -2.93 10.84 22.85
C VAL A 158 -4.34 10.31 22.55
N ARG A 159 -4.89 10.65 21.38
CA ARG A 159 -6.23 10.18 20.96
C ARG A 159 -6.30 8.66 20.88
N GLU A 160 -5.23 8.02 20.43
CA GLU A 160 -5.14 6.56 20.35
C GLU A 160 -5.21 5.90 21.73
N LYS A 161 -4.53 6.46 22.74
CA LYS A 161 -4.63 5.98 24.13
C LYS A 161 -6.06 6.09 24.66
N ASP A 162 -6.74 7.19 24.39
CA ASP A 162 -8.13 7.39 24.83
C ASP A 162 -9.08 6.42 24.14
N ARG A 163 -8.88 6.20 22.82
CA ARG A 163 -9.62 5.18 22.06
C ARG A 163 -9.45 3.79 22.64
N VAL A 164 -8.22 3.40 22.98
CA VAL A 164 -7.95 2.08 23.58
C VAL A 164 -8.63 1.95 24.94
N LYS A 165 -8.58 2.98 25.80
CA LYS A 165 -9.30 2.97 27.09
C LYS A 165 -10.80 2.81 26.92
N GLU A 166 -11.42 3.55 26.01
CA GLU A 166 -12.86 3.44 25.75
C GLU A 166 -13.24 2.08 25.18
N ASN A 167 -12.41 1.51 24.28
CA ASN A 167 -12.63 0.17 23.76
C ASN A 167 -12.54 -0.91 24.85
N MET A 168 -11.59 -0.77 25.80
CA MET A 168 -11.50 -1.66 26.95
C MET A 168 -12.76 -1.58 27.81
N ARG A 169 -13.23 -0.37 28.12
CA ARG A 169 -14.47 -0.15 28.88
C ARG A 169 -15.69 -0.78 28.18
N ARG A 170 -15.80 -0.63 26.85
CA ARG A 170 -16.87 -1.26 26.06
C ARG A 170 -16.78 -2.78 26.09
N LYS A 171 -15.58 -3.34 26.02
CA LYS A 171 -15.35 -4.78 26.11
C LYS A 171 -15.78 -5.33 27.48
N GLU A 172 -15.42 -4.64 28.56
CA GLU A 172 -15.84 -5.01 29.92
C GLU A 172 -17.37 -4.98 30.08
N LEU A 173 -18.03 -3.93 29.57
CA LEU A 173 -19.49 -3.85 29.58
C LEU A 173 -20.15 -4.97 28.78
N TYR A 174 -19.59 -5.29 27.61
CA TYR A 174 -20.05 -6.40 26.78
C TYR A 174 -19.88 -7.75 27.51
N ASP A 175 -18.73 -7.98 28.14
CA ASP A 175 -18.46 -9.21 28.88
C ASP A 175 -19.43 -9.37 30.06
N GLN A 176 -19.70 -8.28 30.80
CA GLN A 176 -20.71 -8.27 31.87
C GLN A 176 -22.12 -8.56 31.33
N ALA A 177 -22.50 -7.96 30.21
CA ALA A 177 -23.79 -8.21 29.57
C ALA A 177 -23.91 -9.67 29.09
N MET A 178 -22.83 -10.24 28.55
CA MET A 178 -22.76 -11.64 28.14
C MET A 178 -22.92 -12.61 29.31
N VAL A 179 -22.32 -12.30 30.47
CA VAL A 179 -22.51 -13.10 31.70
C VAL A 179 -23.97 -13.07 32.13
N LYS A 180 -24.60 -11.89 32.18
CA LYS A 180 -26.02 -11.74 32.53
C LYS A 180 -26.93 -12.49 31.56
N TRP A 181 -26.69 -12.35 30.26
CA TRP A 181 -27.46 -13.04 29.23
C TRP A 181 -27.31 -14.56 29.33
N ARG A 182 -26.09 -15.07 29.58
CA ARG A 182 -25.87 -16.51 29.79
C ARG A 182 -26.62 -17.05 31.00
N ALA A 183 -26.64 -16.28 32.11
CA ALA A 183 -27.40 -16.64 33.31
C ALA A 183 -28.92 -16.69 33.02
N GLN A 184 -29.47 -15.64 32.40
CA GLN A 184 -30.87 -15.61 31.99
C GLN A 184 -31.22 -16.77 31.05
N ARG A 185 -30.34 -17.07 30.08
CA ARG A 185 -30.47 -18.19 29.16
C ARG A 185 -30.52 -19.54 29.88
N ALA A 186 -29.68 -19.74 30.89
CA ALA A 186 -29.70 -20.95 31.70
C ALA A 186 -31.01 -21.07 32.50
N ASP A 187 -31.46 -19.98 33.12
CA ASP A 187 -32.70 -19.95 33.90
C ASP A 187 -33.94 -20.22 33.04
N ALA A 188 -34.05 -19.62 31.85
CA ALA A 188 -35.18 -19.87 30.95
C ALA A 188 -35.18 -21.33 30.45
N LYS A 189 -34.00 -21.88 30.15
CA LYS A 189 -33.85 -23.29 29.77
C LYS A 189 -34.31 -24.20 30.91
N ALA A 190 -33.97 -23.89 32.16
CA ALA A 190 -34.41 -24.65 33.33
C ALA A 190 -35.94 -24.60 33.52
N ARG A 191 -36.58 -23.48 33.16
CA ARG A 191 -38.04 -23.30 33.19
C ARG A 191 -38.77 -23.83 31.95
N GLY A 192 -38.06 -24.41 30.99
CA GLY A 192 -38.64 -24.90 29.73
C GLY A 192 -39.17 -23.79 28.81
N GLN A 193 -38.82 -22.52 29.07
CA GLN A 193 -39.22 -21.38 28.26
C GLN A 193 -38.10 -21.03 27.26
N LYS A 194 -38.47 -20.66 26.03
CA LYS A 194 -37.51 -20.09 25.07
C LYS A 194 -37.34 -18.60 25.39
N LEU A 195 -36.06 -18.19 25.50
CA LEU A 195 -35.65 -16.78 25.48
C LEU A 195 -35.53 -16.27 24.05
#